data_AF-S4PQJ4-F1
#
_entry.id   AF-S4PQJ4-F1
#
_cell.length_a   1.000
_cell.length_b   1.000
_cell.length_c   1.000
_cell.angle_alpha   90.00
_cell.angle_beta   90.00
_cell.angle_gamma   90.00
#
_symmetry.space_group_name_H-M   'P 1'
#
loop_
_entity.id
_entity.type
_entity.pdbx_description
1 polymer ?
#
loop_
_entity_poly.entity_id
_entity_poly.type
_entity_poly.pdbx_seq_one_letter_code
_entity_poly.pdbx_strand_id
1 'polypeptide(L)' 'AFGYRLSDEVVSMMVQKFDRFGRGTILFDDFIQCCITLHTLTFSFRQYDTDQDGVITIHYEQFLKMVFGLKV' A
#
# COMPACT_ATOMS: atom_id res chain seq x y z
N ALA A 1 -5.27 -7.03 14.71
CA ALA A 1 -4.13 -7.04 13.78
C ALA A 1 -4.65 -6.76 12.37
N PHE A 2 -3.91 -6.01 11.55
CA PHE A 2 -4.38 -5.59 10.21
C PHE A 2 -4.44 -6.73 9.17
N GLY A 3 -3.93 -7.93 9.49
CA GLY A 3 -4.14 -9.15 8.68
C GLY A 3 -3.33 -9.22 7.38
N TYR A 4 -2.50 -8.23 7.08
CA TYR A 4 -1.65 -8.24 5.88
C TYR A 4 -0.42 -9.13 6.07
N ARG A 5 -0.09 -9.93 5.05
CA ARG A 5 1.13 -10.73 4.99
C ARG A 5 2.18 -9.96 4.20
N LEU A 6 2.91 -9.08 4.89
CA LEU A 6 3.95 -8.25 4.29
C LEU A 6 5.33 -8.80 4.67
N SER A 7 6.29 -8.71 3.76
CA SER A 7 7.70 -9.00 4.07
C SER A 7 8.32 -7.85 4.86
N ASP A 8 9.37 -8.15 5.63
CA ASP A 8 10.12 -7.14 6.40
C ASP A 8 10.65 -6.01 5.50
N GLU A 9 11.02 -6.34 4.26
CA GLU A 9 11.45 -5.37 3.25
C GLU A 9 10.35 -4.35 2.92
N VAL A 10 9.11 -4.82 2.69
CA VAL A 10 7.97 -3.94 2.42
C VAL A 10 7.64 -3.09 3.63
N VAL A 11 7.70 -3.67 4.83
CA VAL A 11 7.51 -2.90 6.08
C VAL A 11 8.56 -1.81 6.22
N SER A 12 9.83 -2.10 5.95
CA SER A 12 10.90 -1.10 5.97
C SER A 12 10.68 0.02 4.96
N MET A 13 10.27 -0.31 3.73
CA MET A 13 9.92 0.69 2.71
C MET A 13 8.74 1.58 3.15
N MET A 14 7.72 0.99 3.79
CA MET A 14 6.60 1.76 4.34
C MET A 14 7.07 2.71 5.44
N VAL A 15 7.92 2.24 6.36
CA VAL A 15 8.49 3.09 7.41
C VAL A 15 9.25 4.26 6.80
N GLN A 16 10.14 4.00 5.85
CA GLN A 16 10.92 5.06 5.19
C GLN A 16 10.03 6.06 4.43
N LYS A 17 8.94 5.60 3.82
CA LYS A 17 8.03 6.45 3.06
C LYS A 17 7.21 7.41 3.92
N PHE A 18 6.84 6.99 5.14
CA PHE A 18 6.00 7.78 6.06
C PHE A 18 6.80 8.41 7.21
N ASP A 19 8.11 8.13 7.32
CA ASP A 19 9.00 8.78 8.27
C ASP A 19 9.35 10.20 7.81
N ARG A 20 8.65 11.19 8.37
CA ARG A 20 8.89 12.62 8.09
C ARG A 20 10.29 13.09 8.44
N PHE A 21 10.97 12.44 9.38
CA PHE A 21 12.24 12.94 9.95
C PHE A 21 13.45 12.10 9.56
N GLY A 22 13.26 10.97 8.87
CA GLY A 22 14.32 10.04 8.48
C GLY A 22 15.05 9.41 9.67
N ARG A 23 14.38 9.28 10.82
CA ARG A 23 14.95 8.74 12.07
C ARG A 23 14.63 7.25 12.30
N GLY A 24 13.96 6.60 11.35
CA GLY A 24 13.45 5.24 11.47
C GLY A 24 12.22 5.14 12.40
N THR A 25 11.56 6.27 12.68
CA THR A 25 10.41 6.34 13.58
C THR A 25 9.24 7.02 12.90
N ILE A 26 8.05 6.42 12.98
CA ILE A 26 6.82 6.99 12.43
C ILE A 26 6.03 7.65 13.56
N LEU A 27 5.55 8.88 13.35
CA LEU A 27 4.60 9.50 14.27
C LEU A 27 3.23 8.81 14.20
N PHE A 28 2.39 9.02 15.22
CA PHE A 28 1.08 8.36 15.25
C PHE A 28 0.19 8.74 14.05
N ASP A 29 0.14 10.01 13.68
CA ASP A 29 -0.61 10.51 12.52
C ASP A 29 -0.08 9.93 11.21
N ASP A 30 1.24 9.87 11.04
CA ASP A 30 1.88 9.25 9.87
C ASP A 30 1.61 7.74 9.80
N PHE A 31 1.56 7.06 10.94
CA PHE A 31 1.23 5.65 11.02
C PHE A 31 -0.23 5.40 10.59
N ILE A 32 -1.16 6.24 11.04
CA ILE A 32 -2.56 6.16 10.59
C ILE A 32 -2.66 6.37 9.08
N GLN A 33 -1.97 7.38 8.53
CA GLN A 33 -1.95 7.63 7.08
C GLN A 33 -1.33 6.46 6.30
N CYS A 34 -0.27 5.85 6.85
CA CYS A 34 0.35 4.65 6.30
C CYS A 34 -0.65 3.49 6.23
N CYS A 35 -1.39 3.23 7.31
CA CYS A 35 -2.42 2.18 7.34
C CYS A 35 -3.56 2.45 6.35
N ILE A 36 -4.03 3.69 6.24
CA ILE A 36 -5.07 4.06 5.27
C ILE A 36 -4.56 3.83 3.85
N THR A 37 -3.34 4.26 3.54
CA THR A 37 -2.72 4.08 2.22
C THR A 37 -2.59 2.60 1.88
N LEU A 38 -2.09 1.78 2.81
CA LEU A 38 -1.98 0.33 2.63
C LEU A 38 -3.35 -0.31 2.37
N HIS A 39 -4.37 0.11 3.11
CA HIS A 39 -5.73 -0.40 2.93
C HIS A 39 -6.29 -0.06 1.55
N THR A 40 -6.18 1.20 1.12
CA THR A 40 -6.68 1.66 -0.20
C THR A 40 -5.97 0.94 -1.34
N LEU A 41 -4.64 0.79 -1.26
CA LEU A 41 -3.85 0.03 -2.23
C LEU A 41 -4.29 -1.43 -2.29
N THR A 42 -4.44 -2.08 -1.13
CA THR A 42 -4.86 -3.49 -1.06
C THR A 42 -6.27 -3.68 -1.60
N PHE A 43 -7.18 -2.77 -1.28
CA PHE A 43 -8.55 -2.80 -1.78
C PHE A 43 -8.59 -2.65 -3.30
N SER A 44 -7.83 -1.70 -3.85
CA SER A 44 -7.74 -1.52 -5.30
C SER A 44 -7.11 -2.74 -5.98
N PHE A 45 -6.03 -3.29 -5.45
CA PHE A 45 -5.41 -4.53 -5.97
C PHE A 45 -6.42 -5.69 -6.02
N ARG A 46 -7.19 -5.90 -4.95
CA ARG A 46 -8.21 -6.96 -4.86
C ARG A 46 -9.34 -6.82 -5.87
N GLN A 47 -9.61 -5.63 -6.40
CA GLN A 47 -10.60 -5.47 -7.46
C GLN A 47 -10.12 -6.08 -8.80
N TYR A 48 -8.81 -6.19 -8.98
CA TYR A 48 -8.19 -6.77 -10.17
C TYR A 48 -7.74 -8.23 -9.96
N ASP A 49 -7.47 -8.63 -8.72
CA ASP A 49 -7.15 -10.01 -8.30
C ASP A 49 -8.45 -10.83 -8.11
N THR A 50 -9.07 -11.21 -9.23
CA THR A 50 -10.39 -11.87 -9.23
C THR A 50 -10.36 -13.32 -8.72
N ASP A 51 -9.22 -13.98 -8.82
CA ASP A 51 -8.97 -15.36 -8.41
C ASP A 51 -8.28 -15.47 -7.04
N GLN A 52 -7.89 -14.35 -6.43
CA GLN A 52 -7.34 -14.26 -5.08
C GLN A 52 -6.02 -15.03 -4.92
N ASP A 53 -5.22 -15.11 -5.99
CA ASP A 53 -3.93 -15.78 -5.99
C ASP A 53 -2.78 -14.83 -5.61
N GLY A 54 -3.08 -13.52 -5.53
CA GLY A 54 -2.11 -12.47 -5.20
C GLY A 54 -1.31 -11.97 -6.40
N VAL A 55 -1.70 -12.27 -7.63
CA VAL A 55 -1.04 -11.88 -8.87
C VAL A 55 -2.06 -11.27 -9.83
N ILE A 56 -1.77 -10.09 -10.36
CA ILE A 56 -2.64 -9.44 -11.37
C ILE A 56 -1.90 -9.25 -12.68
N THR A 57 -2.59 -9.45 -13.79
CA THR A 57 -2.13 -9.05 -15.13
C THR A 57 -2.96 -7.86 -15.59
N ILE A 58 -2.33 -6.68 -15.66
CA ILE A 58 -3.01 -5.43 -16.01
C ILE A 58 -2.29 -4.71 -17.16
N HIS A 59 -3.06 -4.07 -18.02
CA HIS A 59 -2.51 -3.21 -19.07
C HIS A 59 -1.98 -1.89 -18.50
N TYR A 60 -1.04 -1.25 -19.20
CA TYR A 60 -0.40 0.00 -18.76
C TYR A 60 -1.42 1.10 -18.40
N GLU A 61 -2.44 1.32 -19.21
CA GLU A 61 -3.47 2.33 -18.89
C GLU A 61 -4.30 1.97 -17.65
N GLN A 62 -4.57 0.68 -17.43
CA GLN A 62 -5.28 0.22 -16.23
C GLN A 62 -4.43 0.45 -14.99
N PHE A 63 -3.12 0.21 -15.08
CA PHE A 63 -2.17 0.55 -14.01
C PHE A 63 -2.19 2.05 -13.69
N LEU A 64 -2.11 2.93 -14.69
CA LEU A 64 -2.17 4.38 -14.46
C LEU A 64 -3.50 4.80 -13.81
N LYS A 65 -4.62 4.25 -14.29
CA LYS A 65 -5.96 4.53 -13.71
C LYS A 65 -6.06 4.03 -12.27
N MET A 66 -5.51 2.87 -11.97
CA MET A 66 -5.45 2.32 -10.61
C MET A 66 -4.65 3.28 -9.72
N VAL A 67 -3.41 3.63 -10.09
CA VAL A 67 -2.53 4.46 -9.26
C VAL A 67 -3.05 5.89 -9.07
N PHE A 68 -3.49 6.55 -10.14
CA PHE A 68 -4.00 7.92 -10.06
C PHE A 68 -5.44 8.02 -9.54
N GLY A 69 -6.20 6.92 -9.59
CA GLY A 69 -7.55 6.84 -9.02
C GLY A 69 -7.56 6.70 -7.50
N LEU A 70 -6.42 6.35 -6.88
CA LEU A 70 -6.28 6.31 -5.44
C LEU A 70 -6.31 7.74 -4.90
N LYS A 71 -7.41 8.10 -4.23
CA LYS A 71 -7.47 9.29 -3.40
C LYS A 71 -6.67 9.00 -2.13
N VAL A 72 -5.43 9.48 -2.07
CA VAL A 72 -4.56 9.44 -0.89
C VAL A 72 -4.47 10.84 -0.31
#